data_AF-A0A929ZFG2-F1
#
_entry.id   AF-A0A929ZFG2-F1
#
_cell.length_a   1.000
_cell.length_b   1.000
_cell.length_c   1.000
_cell.angle_alpha   90.00
_cell.angle_beta   90.00
_cell.angle_gamma   90.00
#
_symmetry.space_group_name_H-M   'P 1'
#
loop_
_entity.id
_entity.type
_entity.pdbx_description
1 polymer ?
#
loop_
_entity_poly.entity_id
_entity_poly.type
_entity_poly.pdbx_seq_one_letter_code
_entity_poly.pdbx_strand_id
1 'polypeptide(L)'
;LIDALALLLVRLHLLGFYWGDVSLSNTLFRRDAGEFAAYLVDAETGELHPKLTPGQREYDVDLARTNIIGELMDLQAGGFFPEDSDPICIGDRIRTQYDLLWTEVTAEESIPNKQRQYLVSERIRRLNDLGFDVAELRMSTDSSGEHLVIQPKVVDAGHHNRKFMRLTGMDVGEHQAARLLADIDVWRATNGFQDLPLEEAAHEWLTDVFAPVVRAIPRELAGKLEPAQLYHEFLEHRWYMAQQAGHDVSRDDALTSYVETILPSKRDEAVLIEPAPGRASMLSAEANPDLW
;
A
#
# COMPACT_ATOMS: atom_id res chain seq x y z
N LEU A 1 12.79 8.66 8.16
CA LEU A 1 13.07 8.07 9.49
C LEU A 1 11.88 8.24 10.41
N ILE A 2 11.53 9.47 10.82
CA ILE A 2 10.38 9.73 11.70
C ILE A 2 9.07 9.12 11.17
N ASP A 3 8.78 9.27 9.88
CA ASP A 3 7.54 8.73 9.30
C ASP A 3 7.50 7.19 9.37
N ALA A 4 8.65 6.53 9.15
CA ALA A 4 8.79 5.09 9.27
C ALA A 4 8.60 4.60 10.71
N LEU A 5 9.16 5.32 11.68
CA LEU A 5 9.01 5.02 13.11
C LEU A 5 7.56 5.25 13.56
N ALA A 6 6.92 6.33 13.13
CA ALA A 6 5.50 6.59 13.41
C ALA A 6 4.62 5.45 12.88
N LEU A 7 4.88 5.01 11.65
CA LEU A 7 4.18 3.89 11.04
C LEU A 7 4.39 2.57 11.81
N LEU A 8 5.63 2.27 12.21
CA LEU A 8 5.92 1.12 13.06
C LEU A 8 5.13 1.19 14.37
N LEU A 9 5.12 2.34 15.04
CA LEU A 9 4.42 2.53 16.30
C LEU A 9 2.90 2.35 16.16
N VAL A 10 2.30 2.90 15.11
CA VAL A 10 0.87 2.69 14.79
C VAL A 10 0.57 1.20 14.57
N ARG A 11 1.42 0.49 13.81
CA ARG A 11 1.23 -0.96 13.57
C ARG A 11 1.31 -1.77 14.86
N LEU A 12 2.29 -1.50 15.72
CA LEU A 12 2.42 -2.15 17.02
C LEU A 12 1.18 -1.90 17.90
N HIS A 13 0.74 -0.65 17.98
CA HIS A 13 -0.42 -0.27 18.78
C HIS A 13 -1.73 -0.89 18.27
N LEU A 14 -1.89 -1.06 16.96
CA LEU A 14 -3.04 -1.76 16.37
C LEU A 14 -3.06 -3.25 16.73
N LEU A 15 -1.89 -3.87 16.91
CA LEU A 15 -1.75 -5.25 17.38
C LEU A 15 -1.90 -5.39 18.90
N GLY A 16 -2.12 -4.29 19.62
CA GLY A 16 -2.23 -4.30 21.08
C GLY A 16 -0.86 -4.31 21.80
N PHE A 17 0.23 -4.05 21.09
CA PHE A 17 1.59 -4.07 21.63
C PHE A 17 2.04 -2.67 22.08
N TYR A 18 2.27 -2.49 23.37
CA TYR A 18 2.90 -1.32 23.98
C TYR A 18 4.42 -1.54 24.01
N TRP A 19 5.22 -0.57 23.55
CA TRP A 19 6.67 -0.75 23.43
C TRP A 19 7.40 -0.40 24.74
N GLY A 20 7.14 0.78 25.31
CA GLY A 20 7.66 1.19 26.61
C GLY A 20 9.12 1.65 26.63
N ASP A 21 9.83 1.57 25.50
CA ASP A 21 11.18 2.16 25.32
C ASP A 21 11.45 2.54 23.85
N VAL A 22 10.54 3.33 23.28
CA VAL A 22 10.64 3.78 21.89
C VAL A 22 11.80 4.77 21.73
N SER A 23 12.75 4.46 20.84
CA SER A 23 13.89 5.33 20.55
C SER A 23 14.47 5.08 19.15
N LEU A 24 15.33 5.97 18.64
CA LEU A 24 16.06 5.70 17.40
C LEU A 24 17.10 4.60 17.62
N SER A 25 17.70 4.48 18.81
CA SER A 25 18.66 3.42 19.13
C SER A 25 18.04 2.01 19.12
N ASN A 26 16.77 1.89 19.50
CA ASN A 26 16.05 0.62 19.58
C ASN A 26 15.28 0.30 18.28
N THR A 27 15.49 1.10 17.23
CA THR A 27 14.85 0.94 15.92
C THR A 27 15.88 0.65 14.83
N LEU A 28 15.70 -0.46 14.10
CA LEU A 28 16.47 -0.73 12.90
C LEU A 28 15.80 -0.08 11.69
N PHE A 29 16.50 0.83 11.03
CA PHE A 29 16.05 1.44 9.78
C PHE A 29 16.70 0.77 8.57
N ARG A 30 15.86 0.30 7.64
CA ARG A 30 16.31 -0.21 6.34
C ARG A 30 15.87 0.77 5.25
N ARG A 31 16.77 1.10 4.33
CA ARG A 31 16.41 1.89 3.14
C ARG A 31 15.75 0.97 2.11
N ASP A 32 14.59 1.37 1.60
CA ASP A 32 13.82 0.60 0.62
C ASP A 32 13.31 1.54 -0.48
N ALA A 33 13.75 1.35 -1.73
CA ALA A 33 13.33 2.11 -2.92
C ALA A 33 13.25 3.65 -2.81
N GLY A 34 14.02 4.28 -1.90
CA GLY A 34 14.00 5.74 -1.68
C GLY A 34 13.33 6.18 -0.38
N GLU A 35 12.64 5.27 0.30
CA GLU A 35 12.02 5.45 1.61
C GLU A 35 12.76 4.66 2.71
N PHE A 36 12.28 4.78 3.95
CA PHE A 36 12.78 4.03 5.09
C PHE A 36 11.69 3.11 5.64
N ALA A 37 12.04 1.85 5.91
CA ALA A 37 11.29 0.95 6.75
C ALA A 37 11.91 0.93 8.16
N ALA A 38 11.07 0.80 9.19
CA ALA A 38 11.50 0.71 10.58
C ALA A 38 11.10 -0.65 11.16
N TYR A 39 11.99 -1.24 11.95
CA TYR A 39 11.79 -2.51 12.64
C TYR A 39 12.13 -2.39 14.12
N LEU A 40 11.28 -2.95 14.97
CA LEU A 40 11.50 -3.12 16.39
C LEU A 40 12.69 -4.05 16.63
N VAL A 41 13.72 -3.59 17.35
CA VAL A 41 14.89 -4.41 17.70
C VAL A 41 14.84 -4.86 19.15
N ASP A 42 14.47 -3.95 20.05
CA ASP A 42 14.39 -4.21 21.47
C ASP A 42 12.94 -4.12 21.96
N ALA A 43 12.47 -5.22 22.51
CA ALA A 43 11.12 -5.41 23.04
C ALA A 43 11.13 -5.78 24.53
N GLU A 44 12.25 -5.60 25.24
CA GLU A 44 12.40 -6.01 26.65
C GLU A 44 11.32 -5.41 27.56
N THR A 45 10.99 -4.13 27.35
CA THR A 45 9.96 -3.40 28.10
C THR A 45 8.55 -3.53 27.50
N GLY A 46 8.42 -4.30 26.42
CA GLY A 46 7.20 -4.39 25.65
C GLY A 46 6.11 -5.24 26.32
N GLU A 47 4.87 -4.78 26.25
CA GLU A 47 3.70 -5.47 26.80
C GLU A 47 2.66 -5.72 25.70
N LEU A 48 2.17 -6.96 25.59
CA LEU A 48 1.07 -7.31 24.69
C LEU A 48 -0.26 -7.34 25.45
N HIS A 49 -1.21 -6.55 24.98
CA HIS A 49 -2.57 -6.49 25.51
C HIS A 49 -3.58 -6.90 24.43
N PRO A 50 -4.80 -7.35 24.82
CA PRO A 50 -5.87 -7.57 23.85
C PRO A 50 -6.20 -6.33 23.01
N LYS A 51 -6.10 -5.14 23.62
CA LYS A 51 -6.22 -3.83 22.98
C LYS A 51 -5.55 -2.80 23.88
N LEU A 52 -4.72 -1.93 23.31
CA LEU A 52 -4.17 -0.80 24.07
C LEU A 52 -5.24 0.22 24.41
N THR A 53 -5.12 0.77 25.62
CA THR A 53 -5.88 1.97 26.01
C THR A 53 -5.30 3.21 25.34
N PRO A 54 -6.09 4.30 25.16
CA PRO A 54 -5.57 5.56 24.64
C PRO A 54 -4.37 6.07 25.44
N GLY A 55 -4.43 6.01 26.77
CA GLY A 55 -3.34 6.47 27.65
C GLY A 55 -2.04 5.69 27.50
N GLN A 56 -2.10 4.37 27.27
CA GLN A 56 -0.89 3.58 26.99
C GLN A 56 -0.22 4.02 25.68
N ARG A 57 -1.00 4.24 24.62
CA ARG A 57 -0.47 4.70 23.33
C ARG A 57 0.09 6.12 23.42
N GLU A 58 -0.64 7.03 24.05
CA GLU A 58 -0.22 8.43 24.22
C GLU A 58 1.08 8.51 25.00
N TYR A 59 1.21 7.69 26.05
CA TYR A 59 2.46 7.58 26.81
C TYR A 59 3.63 7.08 25.96
N ASP A 60 3.42 6.04 25.15
CA ASP A 60 4.46 5.48 24.28
C ASP A 60 4.93 6.51 23.22
N VAL A 61 3.99 7.29 22.67
CA VAL A 61 4.27 8.38 21.70
C VAL A 61 5.03 9.53 22.36
N ASP A 62 4.65 9.93 23.58
CA ASP A 62 5.34 10.98 24.33
C ASP A 62 6.74 10.54 24.78
N LEU A 63 6.91 9.26 25.12
CA LEU A 63 8.21 8.65 25.40
C LEU A 63 9.10 8.67 24.15
N ALA A 64 8.57 8.20 23.01
CA ALA A 64 9.25 8.26 21.72
C ALA A 64 9.75 9.67 21.41
N ARG A 65 8.86 10.67 21.54
CA ARG A 65 9.20 12.07 21.34
C ARG A 65 10.36 12.51 22.22
N THR A 66 10.31 12.20 23.52
CA THR A 66 11.32 12.64 24.49
C THR A 66 12.67 11.99 24.20
N ASN A 67 12.68 10.69 23.96
CA ASN A 67 13.89 9.92 23.65
C ASN A 67 14.55 10.39 22.35
N ILE A 68 13.75 10.53 21.28
CA ILE A 68 14.25 11.00 19.97
C ILE A 68 14.88 12.40 20.09
N ILE A 69 14.25 13.33 20.82
CA ILE A 69 14.83 14.67 21.03
C ILE A 69 16.19 14.57 21.72
N GLY A 70 16.30 13.76 22.77
CA GLY A 70 17.55 13.54 23.48
C GLY A 70 18.64 12.97 22.57
N GLU A 71 18.34 11.92 21.82
CA GLU A 71 19.29 11.30 20.89
C GLU A 71 19.72 12.25 19.77
N LEU A 72 18.80 13.06 19.22
CA LEU A 72 19.14 14.07 18.22
C LEU A 72 20.05 15.17 18.80
N MET A 73 19.81 15.61 20.04
CA MET A 73 20.68 16.55 20.74
C MET A 73 22.08 15.97 20.97
N ASP A 74 22.18 14.70 21.36
CA ASP A 74 23.46 14.02 21.54
C ASP A 74 24.22 13.88 20.21
N LEU A 75 23.53 13.55 19.11
CA LEU A 75 24.11 13.51 17.77
C LEU A 75 24.60 14.89 17.32
N GLN A 76 23.87 15.97 17.66
CA GLN A 76 24.26 17.34 17.36
C GLN A 76 25.52 17.74 18.15
N ALA A 77 25.57 17.43 19.45
CA ALA A 77 26.74 17.66 20.28
C ALA A 77 27.96 16.85 19.81
N GLY A 78 27.74 15.66 19.23
CA GLY A 78 28.78 14.82 18.63
C GLY A 78 29.22 15.22 17.21
N GLY A 79 28.58 16.23 16.59
CA GLY A 79 28.88 16.65 15.23
C GLY A 79 28.37 15.70 14.13
N PHE A 80 27.47 14.78 14.49
CA PHE A 80 26.83 13.82 13.56
C PHE A 80 25.44 14.28 13.09
N PHE A 81 24.97 15.42 13.58
CA PHE A 81 23.70 16.05 13.19
C PHE A 81 23.91 17.55 12.91
N PRO A 82 23.25 18.15 11.90
CA PRO A 82 23.48 19.54 11.54
C PRO A 82 23.18 20.50 12.70
N GLU A 83 24.11 21.42 12.98
CA GLU A 83 23.98 22.37 14.10
C GLU A 83 22.83 23.38 13.95
N ASP A 84 22.39 23.64 12.71
CA ASP A 84 21.31 24.55 12.36
C ASP A 84 19.92 23.89 12.42
N SER A 85 19.86 22.57 12.59
CA SER A 85 18.61 21.84 12.76
C SER A 85 18.09 21.95 14.20
N ASP A 86 16.78 21.94 14.37
CA ASP A 86 16.11 21.96 15.68
C ASP A 86 15.64 20.54 16.08
N PRO A 87 16.33 19.86 17.01
CA PRO A 87 15.94 18.54 17.51
C PRO A 87 14.52 18.49 18.06
N ILE A 88 14.06 19.56 18.71
CA ILE A 88 12.73 19.62 19.32
C ILE A 88 11.68 19.62 18.21
N CYS A 89 11.85 20.48 17.20
CA CYS A 89 10.96 20.54 16.05
C CYS A 89 10.88 19.18 15.33
N ILE A 90 12.01 18.50 15.14
CA ILE A 90 12.05 17.20 14.46
C ILE A 90 11.42 16.09 15.32
N GLY A 91 11.72 16.08 16.62
CA GLY A 91 11.11 15.15 17.56
C GLY A 91 9.60 15.34 17.66
N ASP A 92 9.11 16.59 17.67
CA ASP A 92 7.68 16.91 17.68
C ASP A 92 6.91 16.29 16.51
N ARG A 93 7.58 16.10 15.36
CA ARG A 93 6.96 15.46 14.19
C ARG A 93 6.49 14.04 14.47
N ILE A 94 7.11 13.28 15.38
CA ILE A 94 6.70 11.89 15.64
C ILE A 94 5.24 11.82 16.08
N ARG A 95 4.83 12.72 16.97
CA ARG A 95 3.46 12.77 17.49
C ARG A 95 2.49 13.19 16.41
N THR A 96 2.80 14.25 15.67
CA THR A 96 1.94 14.69 14.55
C THR A 96 1.76 13.60 13.49
N GLN A 97 2.85 12.92 13.10
CA GLN A 97 2.78 11.83 12.13
C GLN A 97 2.03 10.62 12.69
N TYR A 98 2.28 10.25 13.94
CA TYR A 98 1.56 9.18 14.61
C TYR A 98 0.06 9.47 14.67
N ASP A 99 -0.35 10.68 15.08
CA ASP A 99 -1.76 11.05 15.20
C ASP A 99 -2.45 11.05 13.83
N LEU A 100 -1.79 11.60 12.80
CA LEU A 100 -2.29 11.57 11.42
C LEU A 100 -2.50 10.13 10.95
N LEU A 101 -1.49 9.27 11.10
CA LEU A 101 -1.58 7.87 10.71
C LEU A 101 -2.61 7.12 11.53
N TRP A 102 -2.65 7.33 12.85
CA TRP A 102 -3.60 6.69 13.75
C TRP A 102 -5.03 7.06 13.38
N THR A 103 -5.31 8.33 13.14
CA THR A 103 -6.61 8.77 12.60
C THR A 103 -6.88 8.15 11.25
N GLU A 104 -5.91 8.18 10.32
CA GLU A 104 -6.09 7.58 8.99
C GLU A 104 -6.42 6.09 9.06
N VAL A 105 -5.89 5.33 10.02
CA VAL A 105 -6.17 3.88 10.11
C VAL A 105 -7.27 3.50 11.09
N THR A 106 -7.73 4.41 11.95
CA THR A 106 -8.79 4.10 12.93
C THR A 106 -10.06 4.90 12.75
N ALA A 107 -10.05 5.93 11.90
CA ALA A 107 -11.26 6.63 11.55
C ALA A 107 -12.21 5.71 10.78
N GLU A 108 -13.40 5.53 11.33
CA GLU A 108 -14.55 5.05 10.59
C GLU A 108 -14.99 6.20 9.66
N GLU A 109 -14.62 6.12 8.39
CA GLU A 109 -15.06 7.09 7.39
C GLU A 109 -16.39 6.64 6.80
N SER A 110 -17.37 7.53 6.81
CA SER A 110 -18.71 7.29 6.30
C SER A 110 -18.82 7.85 4.88
N ILE A 111 -18.68 6.98 3.89
CA ILE A 111 -18.67 7.40 2.48
C ILE A 111 -20.11 7.43 1.94
N PRO A 112 -20.67 8.60 1.58
CA PRO A 112 -22.01 8.69 1.02
C PRO A 112 -22.09 8.01 -0.35
N ASN A 113 -23.31 7.65 -0.77
CA ASN A 113 -23.52 6.87 -1.99
C ASN A 113 -23.08 7.58 -3.30
N LYS A 114 -22.99 8.91 -3.30
CA LYS A 114 -22.47 9.66 -4.46
C LYS A 114 -20.94 9.56 -4.49
N GLN A 115 -20.37 9.13 -5.63
CA GLN A 115 -18.92 8.99 -5.85
C GLN A 115 -18.25 7.88 -5.02
N ARG A 116 -19.02 6.86 -4.63
CA ARG A 116 -18.57 5.76 -3.75
C ARG A 116 -17.34 5.04 -4.33
N GLN A 117 -17.28 4.78 -5.63
CA GLN A 117 -16.15 4.03 -6.20
C GLN A 117 -14.83 4.80 -6.06
N TYR A 118 -14.79 6.07 -6.45
CA TYR A 118 -13.61 6.93 -6.36
C TYR A 118 -13.15 7.12 -4.92
N LEU A 119 -14.06 7.49 -4.02
CA LEU A 119 -13.72 7.77 -2.61
C LEU A 119 -13.23 6.51 -1.88
N VAL A 120 -13.86 5.35 -2.12
CA VAL A 120 -13.42 4.08 -1.54
C VAL A 120 -12.07 3.67 -2.12
N SER A 121 -11.88 3.77 -3.43
CA SER A 121 -10.60 3.44 -4.07
C SER A 121 -9.46 4.31 -3.56
N GLU A 122 -9.69 5.62 -3.43
CA GLU A 122 -8.75 6.58 -2.85
C GLU A 122 -8.35 6.19 -1.42
N ARG A 123 -9.34 5.87 -0.57
CA ARG A 123 -9.09 5.50 0.82
C ARG A 123 -8.30 4.18 0.92
N ILE A 124 -8.69 3.14 0.18
CA ILE A 124 -7.97 1.86 0.17
C ILE A 124 -6.54 2.04 -0.34
N ARG A 125 -6.35 2.87 -1.37
CA ARG A 125 -5.01 3.20 -1.87
C ARG A 125 -4.15 3.85 -0.80
N ARG A 126 -4.64 4.88 -0.11
CA ARG A 126 -3.90 5.52 0.99
C ARG A 126 -3.53 4.51 2.09
N LEU A 127 -4.43 3.59 2.44
CA LEU A 127 -4.14 2.53 3.41
C LEU A 127 -3.05 1.57 2.91
N ASN A 128 -3.12 1.15 1.64
CA ASN A 128 -2.13 0.27 1.03
C ASN A 128 -0.74 0.94 0.93
N ASP A 129 -0.69 2.23 0.62
CA ASP A 129 0.56 3.01 0.56
C ASP A 129 1.20 3.12 1.98
N LEU A 130 0.38 3.07 3.03
CA LEU A 130 0.83 2.96 4.42
C LEU A 130 1.13 1.49 4.84
N GLY A 131 0.94 0.54 3.94
CA GLY A 131 1.15 -0.91 4.13
C GLY A 131 0.13 -1.57 5.05
N PHE A 132 -1.10 -1.08 5.04
CA PHE A 132 -2.27 -1.75 5.58
C PHE A 132 -3.05 -2.43 4.46
N ASP A 133 -3.64 -3.58 4.74
CA ASP A 133 -4.65 -4.22 3.87
C ASP A 133 -6.05 -3.88 4.41
N VAL A 134 -7.06 -4.03 3.59
CA VAL A 134 -8.45 -3.91 4.03
C VAL A 134 -8.88 -5.25 4.61
N ALA A 135 -9.27 -5.26 5.88
CA ALA A 135 -9.78 -6.46 6.54
C ALA A 135 -11.22 -6.73 6.11
N GLU A 136 -12.03 -5.67 6.14
CA GLU A 136 -13.46 -5.77 5.90
C GLU A 136 -14.03 -4.42 5.41
N LEU A 137 -14.96 -4.51 4.47
CA LEU A 137 -15.80 -3.42 4.02
C LEU A 137 -17.23 -3.74 4.44
N ARG A 138 -17.81 -2.94 5.35
CA ARG A 138 -19.17 -3.14 5.84
C ARG A 138 -20.08 -2.01 5.40
N MET A 139 -21.26 -2.35 4.88
CA MET A 139 -22.33 -1.38 4.67
C MET A 139 -23.08 -1.15 5.97
N SER A 140 -23.25 0.11 6.34
CA SER A 140 -24.12 0.55 7.42
C SER A 140 -25.15 1.52 6.86
N THR A 141 -26.41 1.37 7.26
CA THR A 141 -27.48 2.29 6.89
C THR A 141 -27.98 2.98 8.14
N ASP A 142 -27.87 4.31 8.19
CA ASP A 142 -28.38 5.14 9.27
C ASP A 142 -29.38 6.20 8.75
N SER A 143 -29.78 7.13 9.61
CA SER A 143 -30.72 8.20 9.24
C SER A 143 -30.18 9.19 8.18
N SER A 144 -28.87 9.17 7.92
CA SER A 144 -28.16 10.04 6.97
C SER A 144 -27.97 9.37 5.60
N GLY A 145 -28.13 8.05 5.53
CA GLY A 145 -28.08 7.27 4.28
C GLY A 145 -27.35 5.94 4.43
N GLU A 146 -26.98 5.36 3.29
CA GLU A 146 -26.14 4.17 3.22
C GLU A 146 -24.67 4.59 3.13
N HIS A 147 -23.88 4.09 4.06
CA HIS A 147 -22.49 4.45 4.29
C HIS A 147 -21.61 3.19 4.31
N LEU A 148 -20.41 3.29 3.73
CA LEU A 148 -19.43 2.19 3.76
C LEU A 148 -18.41 2.46 4.86
N VAL A 149 -18.18 1.48 5.73
CA VAL A 149 -17.14 1.49 6.77
C VAL A 149 -15.98 0.61 6.34
N ILE A 150 -14.76 1.14 6.39
CA ILE A 150 -13.53 0.44 6.00
C ILE A 150 -12.72 0.14 7.26
N GLN A 151 -12.46 -1.14 7.52
CA GLN A 151 -11.62 -1.56 8.64
C GLN A 151 -10.24 -2.02 8.12
N PRO A 152 -9.15 -1.26 8.36
CA PRO A 152 -7.82 -1.69 7.96
C PRO A 152 -7.25 -2.75 8.91
N LYS A 153 -6.28 -3.52 8.41
CA LYS A 153 -5.45 -4.44 9.18
C LYS A 153 -3.99 -4.34 8.75
N VAL A 154 -3.10 -4.61 9.69
CA VAL A 154 -1.66 -4.75 9.40
C VAL A 154 -1.43 -6.08 8.68
N VAL A 155 -0.58 -6.07 7.67
CA VAL A 155 -0.17 -7.28 6.94
C VAL A 155 1.34 -7.36 6.77
N ASP A 156 1.84 -8.58 6.64
CA ASP A 156 3.25 -8.85 6.41
C ASP A 156 3.67 -8.53 4.98
N ALA A 157 4.99 -8.38 4.76
CA ALA A 157 5.54 -8.27 3.42
C ALA A 157 5.19 -9.49 2.54
N GLY A 158 4.86 -9.24 1.28
CA GLY A 158 4.45 -10.27 0.33
C GLY A 158 3.03 -10.81 0.59
N HIS A 159 2.28 -10.22 1.53
CA HIS A 159 0.93 -10.68 1.85
C HIS A 159 0.01 -10.57 0.63
N HIS A 160 0.06 -9.44 -0.07
CA HIS A 160 -0.83 -9.20 -1.20
C HIS A 160 -0.48 -10.13 -2.37
N ASN A 161 0.80 -10.29 -2.71
CA ASN A 161 1.23 -11.24 -3.74
C ASN A 161 0.71 -12.67 -3.43
N ARG A 162 0.96 -13.18 -2.20
CA ARG A 162 0.51 -14.53 -1.81
C ARG A 162 -1.02 -14.66 -1.83
N LYS A 163 -1.73 -13.64 -1.37
CA LYS A 163 -3.21 -13.60 -1.34
C LYS A 163 -3.78 -13.58 -2.76
N PHE A 164 -3.28 -12.69 -3.63
CA PHE A 164 -3.73 -12.55 -5.00
C PHE A 164 -3.40 -13.78 -5.86
N MET A 165 -2.19 -14.32 -5.74
CA MET A 165 -1.78 -15.55 -6.41
C MET A 165 -2.67 -16.73 -6.01
N ARG A 166 -3.02 -16.87 -4.73
CA ARG A 166 -3.94 -17.91 -4.28
C ARG A 166 -5.35 -17.77 -4.87
N LEU A 167 -5.84 -16.54 -5.02
CA LEU A 167 -7.19 -16.26 -5.51
C LEU A 167 -7.31 -16.38 -7.03
N THR A 168 -6.24 -16.02 -7.77
CA THR A 168 -6.31 -15.82 -9.22
C THR A 168 -5.36 -16.69 -10.03
N GLY A 169 -4.32 -17.23 -9.39
CA GLY A 169 -3.23 -17.95 -10.07
C GLY A 169 -2.23 -17.04 -10.82
N MET A 170 -2.35 -15.72 -10.71
CA MET A 170 -1.40 -14.77 -11.32
C MET A 170 -0.31 -14.35 -10.33
N ASP A 171 0.95 -14.51 -10.74
CA ASP A 171 2.11 -14.04 -9.98
C ASP A 171 2.47 -12.62 -10.41
N VAL A 172 2.31 -11.66 -9.50
CA VAL A 172 2.48 -10.23 -9.77
C VAL A 172 3.20 -9.56 -8.61
N GLY A 173 3.89 -8.43 -8.84
CA GLY A 173 4.59 -7.72 -7.76
C GLY A 173 3.68 -7.31 -6.60
N GLU A 174 4.22 -7.16 -5.38
CA GLU A 174 3.43 -6.86 -4.16
C GLU A 174 2.51 -5.65 -4.32
N HIS A 175 3.03 -4.53 -4.86
CA HIS A 175 2.23 -3.33 -5.10
C HIS A 175 1.15 -3.53 -6.17
N GLN A 176 1.43 -4.36 -7.19
CA GLN A 176 0.44 -4.71 -8.21
C GLN A 176 -0.67 -5.54 -7.58
N ALA A 177 -0.33 -6.56 -6.81
CA ALA A 177 -1.28 -7.41 -6.10
C ALA A 177 -2.17 -6.58 -5.15
N ALA A 178 -1.59 -5.66 -4.37
CA ALA A 178 -2.34 -4.79 -3.47
C ALA A 178 -3.38 -3.95 -4.23
N ARG A 179 -3.00 -3.39 -5.40
CA ARG A 179 -3.90 -2.61 -6.24
C ARG A 179 -5.02 -3.46 -6.87
N LEU A 180 -4.71 -4.68 -7.32
CA LEU A 180 -5.70 -5.58 -7.92
C LEU A 180 -6.68 -6.11 -6.86
N LEU A 181 -6.20 -6.44 -5.65
CA LEU A 181 -7.06 -6.79 -4.53
C LEU A 181 -7.97 -5.63 -4.12
N ALA A 182 -7.45 -4.41 -4.09
CA ALA A 182 -8.25 -3.21 -3.83
C ALA A 182 -9.38 -3.05 -4.85
N ASP A 183 -9.13 -3.31 -6.14
CA ASP A 183 -10.17 -3.24 -7.17
C ASP A 183 -11.26 -4.33 -6.99
N ILE A 184 -10.88 -5.54 -6.56
CA ILE A 184 -11.84 -6.59 -6.17
C ILE A 184 -12.71 -6.10 -5.01
N ASP A 185 -12.12 -5.54 -3.97
CA ASP A 185 -12.84 -5.09 -2.78
C ASP A 185 -13.78 -3.90 -3.10
N VAL A 186 -13.33 -2.95 -3.93
CA VAL A 186 -14.17 -1.85 -4.44
C VAL A 186 -15.33 -2.39 -5.28
N TRP A 187 -15.06 -3.33 -6.19
CA TRP A 187 -16.09 -3.97 -7.01
C TRP A 187 -17.13 -4.68 -6.15
N ARG A 188 -16.69 -5.44 -5.13
CA ARG A 188 -17.60 -6.10 -4.18
C ARG A 188 -18.48 -5.10 -3.43
N ALA A 189 -17.89 -4.03 -2.91
CA ALA A 189 -18.61 -3.02 -2.14
C ALA A 189 -19.63 -2.24 -2.97
N THR A 190 -19.36 -2.02 -4.26
CA THR A 190 -20.20 -1.23 -5.16
C THR A 190 -21.27 -2.03 -5.88
N ASN A 191 -21.14 -3.36 -5.97
CA ASN A 191 -22.12 -4.25 -6.61
C ASN A 191 -22.98 -5.04 -5.60
N GLY A 192 -22.84 -4.78 -4.30
CA GLY A 192 -23.60 -5.47 -3.26
C GLY A 192 -23.13 -6.90 -2.96
N PHE A 193 -21.88 -7.21 -3.27
CA PHE A 193 -21.26 -8.53 -3.08
C PHE A 193 -20.39 -8.61 -1.80
N GLN A 194 -20.74 -7.82 -0.79
CA GLN A 194 -19.96 -7.74 0.46
C GLN A 194 -20.01 -9.06 1.25
N ASP A 195 -21.14 -9.76 1.19
CA ASP A 195 -21.33 -11.05 1.86
C ASP A 195 -20.74 -12.24 1.09
N LEU A 196 -20.35 -12.06 -0.18
CA LEU A 196 -19.72 -13.13 -0.94
C LEU A 196 -18.31 -13.41 -0.41
N PRO A 197 -17.91 -14.68 -0.23
CA PRO A 197 -16.52 -15.03 0.06
C PRO A 197 -15.57 -14.41 -0.97
N LEU A 198 -14.39 -13.98 -0.50
CA LEU A 198 -13.43 -13.27 -1.35
C LEU A 198 -12.97 -14.14 -2.53
N GLU A 199 -12.88 -15.45 -2.35
CA GLU A 199 -12.55 -16.44 -3.38
C GLU A 199 -13.56 -16.42 -4.54
N GLU A 200 -14.85 -16.42 -4.22
CA GLU A 200 -15.92 -16.37 -5.23
C GLU A 200 -15.92 -15.00 -5.93
N ALA A 201 -15.83 -13.92 -5.15
CA ALA A 201 -15.78 -12.58 -5.69
C ALA A 201 -14.57 -12.34 -6.61
N ALA A 202 -13.40 -12.91 -6.29
CA ALA A 202 -12.22 -12.82 -7.13
C ALA A 202 -12.44 -13.54 -8.48
N HIS A 203 -13.11 -14.68 -8.47
CA HIS A 203 -13.44 -15.42 -9.71
C HIS A 203 -14.39 -14.64 -10.62
N GLU A 204 -15.47 -14.08 -10.04
CA GLU A 204 -16.43 -13.26 -10.77
C GLU A 204 -15.77 -11.98 -11.31
N TRP A 205 -14.98 -11.30 -10.46
CA TRP A 205 -14.21 -10.12 -10.88
C TRP A 205 -13.25 -10.42 -12.04
N LEU A 206 -12.57 -11.58 -12.03
CA LEU A 206 -11.71 -11.99 -13.14
C LEU A 206 -12.48 -12.10 -14.45
N THR A 207 -13.72 -12.58 -14.40
CA THR A 207 -14.56 -12.86 -15.57
C THR A 207 -15.26 -11.61 -16.09
N ASP A 208 -15.76 -10.77 -15.19
CA ASP A 208 -16.67 -9.65 -15.50
C ASP A 208 -15.98 -8.29 -15.56
N VAL A 209 -14.83 -8.15 -14.91
CA VAL A 209 -14.10 -6.88 -14.82
C VAL A 209 -12.75 -6.97 -15.50
N PHE A 210 -11.89 -7.89 -15.06
CA PHE A 210 -10.52 -8.02 -15.56
C PHE A 210 -10.47 -8.48 -17.03
N ALA A 211 -11.06 -9.64 -17.34
CA ALA A 211 -10.95 -10.23 -18.67
C ALA A 211 -11.57 -9.36 -19.79
N PRO A 212 -12.70 -8.65 -19.59
CA PRO A 212 -13.22 -7.73 -20.60
C PRO A 212 -12.28 -6.58 -20.93
N VAL A 213 -11.60 -5.99 -19.93
CA VAL A 213 -10.63 -4.91 -20.16
C VAL A 213 -9.44 -5.43 -20.96
N VAL A 214 -8.87 -6.57 -20.56
CA VAL A 214 -7.74 -7.17 -21.27
C VAL A 214 -8.12 -7.57 -22.70
N ARG A 215 -9.31 -8.15 -22.92
CA ARG A 215 -9.76 -8.57 -24.26
C ARG A 215 -10.09 -7.40 -25.20
N ALA A 216 -10.39 -6.23 -24.65
CA ALA A 216 -10.69 -5.04 -25.44
C ALA A 216 -9.43 -4.37 -26.01
N ILE A 217 -8.24 -4.77 -25.57
CA ILE A 217 -6.98 -4.25 -26.07
C ILE A 217 -6.75 -4.69 -27.52
N PRO A 218 -6.44 -3.77 -28.45
CA PRO A 218 -6.15 -4.11 -29.84
C PRO A 218 -5.03 -5.16 -29.94
N ARG A 219 -5.19 -6.13 -30.85
CA ARG A 219 -4.22 -7.23 -31.03
C ARG A 219 -2.79 -6.74 -31.28
N GLU A 220 -2.65 -5.59 -31.92
CA GLU A 220 -1.37 -4.93 -32.22
C GLU A 220 -0.63 -4.44 -30.95
N LEU A 221 -1.38 -4.18 -29.87
CA LEU A 221 -0.85 -3.68 -28.59
C LEU A 221 -0.85 -4.74 -27.49
N ALA A 222 -1.56 -5.85 -27.68
CA ALA A 222 -1.72 -6.92 -26.68
C ALA A 222 -0.41 -7.63 -26.31
N GLY A 223 0.61 -7.59 -27.18
CA GLY A 223 1.93 -8.17 -26.91
C GLY A 223 2.89 -7.24 -26.16
N LYS A 224 2.46 -6.03 -25.79
CA LYS A 224 3.34 -5.04 -25.16
C LYS A 224 3.56 -5.25 -23.67
N LEU A 225 2.59 -5.85 -22.99
CA LEU A 225 2.60 -6.03 -21.53
C LEU A 225 1.81 -7.30 -21.19
N GLU A 226 2.26 -8.03 -20.16
CA GLU A 226 1.46 -9.08 -19.55
C GLU A 226 0.07 -8.58 -19.09
N PRO A 227 -0.98 -9.42 -19.15
CA PRO A 227 -2.36 -9.02 -18.83
C PRO A 227 -2.52 -8.30 -17.47
N ALA A 228 -1.83 -8.79 -16.44
CA ALA A 228 -1.89 -8.20 -15.11
C ALA A 228 -1.24 -6.82 -15.05
N GLN A 229 -0.07 -6.65 -15.69
CA GLN A 229 0.61 -5.36 -15.79
C GLN A 229 -0.25 -4.36 -16.59
N LEU A 230 -0.86 -4.80 -17.69
CA LEU A 230 -1.75 -3.97 -18.48
C LEU A 230 -2.94 -3.46 -17.65
N TYR A 231 -3.59 -4.36 -16.92
CA TYR A 231 -4.73 -3.99 -16.10
C TYR A 231 -4.32 -3.08 -14.93
N HIS A 232 -3.16 -3.34 -14.33
CA HIS A 232 -2.57 -2.49 -13.29
C HIS A 232 -2.36 -1.04 -13.76
N GLU A 233 -1.78 -0.86 -14.96
CA GLU A 233 -1.58 0.48 -15.56
C GLU A 233 -2.91 1.13 -15.94
N PHE A 234 -3.87 0.35 -16.45
CA PHE A 234 -5.23 0.84 -16.73
C PHE A 234 -5.90 1.39 -15.46
N LEU A 235 -5.82 0.69 -14.33
CA LEU A 235 -6.36 1.16 -13.05
C LEU A 235 -5.70 2.47 -12.61
N GLU A 236 -4.39 2.59 -12.77
CA GLU A 236 -3.65 3.82 -12.45
C GLU A 236 -4.11 5.01 -13.29
N HIS A 237 -4.27 4.78 -14.59
CA HIS A 237 -4.76 5.79 -15.53
C HIS A 237 -6.18 6.22 -15.20
N ARG A 238 -7.08 5.25 -14.97
CA ARG A 238 -8.47 5.53 -14.59
C ARG A 238 -8.56 6.33 -13.30
N TRP A 239 -7.72 6.00 -12.31
CA TRP A 239 -7.64 6.76 -11.07
C TRP A 239 -7.20 8.20 -11.31
N TYR A 240 -6.15 8.42 -12.12
CA TYR A 240 -5.67 9.76 -12.43
C TYR A 240 -6.74 10.61 -13.13
N MET A 241 -7.49 10.00 -14.06
CA MET A 241 -8.63 10.66 -14.69
C MET A 241 -9.73 11.02 -13.68
N ALA A 242 -10.06 10.10 -12.76
CA ALA A 242 -11.07 10.33 -11.73
C ALA A 242 -10.64 11.43 -10.74
N GLN A 243 -9.37 11.45 -10.37
CA GLN A 243 -8.79 12.48 -9.51
C GLN A 243 -8.89 13.87 -10.17
N GLN A 244 -8.55 13.99 -11.45
CA GLN A 244 -8.67 15.26 -12.18
C GLN A 244 -10.12 15.71 -12.33
N ALA A 245 -11.04 14.77 -12.57
CA ALA A 245 -12.46 15.05 -12.72
C ALA A 245 -13.14 15.35 -11.37
N GLY A 246 -12.56 14.92 -10.25
CA GLY A 246 -13.17 14.97 -8.92
C GLY A 246 -14.39 14.05 -8.78
N HIS A 247 -14.53 13.05 -9.66
CA HIS A 247 -15.63 12.08 -9.64
C HIS A 247 -15.27 10.80 -10.40
N ASP A 248 -16.12 9.77 -10.28
CA ASP A 248 -15.96 8.50 -10.98
C ASP A 248 -15.92 8.67 -12.51
N VAL A 249 -14.95 8.00 -13.14
CA VAL A 249 -14.85 7.87 -14.60
C VAL A 249 -15.27 6.47 -15.01
N SER A 250 -16.06 6.38 -16.08
CA SER A 250 -16.54 5.11 -16.61
C SER A 250 -15.37 4.24 -17.10
N ARG A 251 -15.55 2.92 -17.03
CA ARG A 251 -14.54 1.97 -17.49
C ARG A 251 -14.20 2.19 -18.97
N ASP A 252 -15.21 2.42 -19.79
CA ASP A 252 -15.06 2.49 -21.25
C ASP A 252 -14.37 3.79 -21.68
N ASP A 253 -14.67 4.91 -21.02
CA ASP A 253 -13.99 6.20 -21.26
C ASP A 253 -12.52 6.11 -20.87
N ALA A 254 -12.23 5.54 -19.69
CA ALA A 254 -10.87 5.36 -19.22
C ALA A 254 -10.07 4.41 -20.11
N LEU A 255 -10.70 3.33 -20.58
CA LEU A 255 -10.05 2.34 -21.44
C LEU A 255 -9.71 2.93 -22.82
N THR A 256 -10.64 3.68 -23.41
CA THR A 256 -10.40 4.40 -24.67
C THR A 256 -9.21 5.34 -24.53
N SER A 257 -9.22 6.16 -23.48
CA SER A 257 -8.11 7.08 -23.18
C SER A 257 -6.78 6.34 -22.96
N TYR A 258 -6.78 5.24 -22.21
CA TYR A 258 -5.57 4.44 -21.96
C TYR A 258 -4.95 3.85 -23.23
N VAL A 259 -5.79 3.27 -24.09
CA VAL A 259 -5.37 2.66 -25.37
C VAL A 259 -4.85 3.71 -26.35
N GLU A 260 -5.39 4.92 -26.34
CA GLU A 260 -4.97 6.00 -27.25
C GLU A 260 -3.72 6.75 -26.77
N THR A 261 -3.55 6.92 -25.46
CA THR A 261 -2.54 7.86 -24.90
C THR A 261 -1.36 7.18 -24.23
N ILE A 262 -1.58 6.07 -23.52
CA ILE A 262 -0.54 5.44 -22.68
C ILE A 262 0.07 4.24 -23.39
N LEU A 263 -0.77 3.27 -23.77
CA LEU A 263 -0.32 1.99 -24.31
C LEU A 263 0.57 2.09 -25.58
N PRO A 264 0.33 3.03 -26.52
CA PRO A 264 1.18 3.17 -27.71
C PRO A 264 2.62 3.56 -27.39
N SER A 265 2.82 4.32 -26.29
CA SER A 265 4.15 4.79 -25.87
C SER A 265 5.02 3.69 -25.24
N LYS A 266 4.43 2.54 -24.90
CA LYS A 266 5.12 1.43 -24.23
C LYS A 266 6.00 0.65 -25.21
N ARG A 267 7.14 0.18 -24.73
CA ARG A 267 7.99 -0.75 -25.49
C ARG A 267 7.35 -2.13 -25.49
N ASP A 268 7.58 -2.89 -26.55
CA ASP A 268 7.15 -4.27 -26.60
C ASP A 268 7.91 -5.07 -25.54
N GLU A 269 7.23 -5.96 -24.84
CA GLU A 269 7.84 -6.80 -23.82
C GLU A 269 8.79 -7.79 -24.51
N ALA A 270 10.07 -7.76 -24.13
CA ALA A 270 11.01 -8.78 -24.55
C ALA A 270 10.65 -10.06 -23.80
N VAL A 271 9.86 -10.93 -24.45
CA VAL A 271 9.62 -12.29 -23.95
C VAL A 271 10.99 -12.96 -23.82
N LEU A 272 11.49 -13.08 -22.59
CA LEU A 272 12.61 -13.95 -22.24
C LEU A 272 12.11 -15.37 -22.42
N ILE A 273 12.14 -15.84 -23.68
CA ILE A 273 12.01 -17.25 -23.99
C ILE A 273 13.29 -17.88 -23.43
N GLU A 274 13.20 -18.50 -22.25
CA GLU A 274 14.27 -19.37 -21.78
C GLU A 274 14.59 -20.37 -22.89
N PRO A 275 15.82 -20.41 -23.42
CA PRO A 275 16.15 -21.37 -24.44
C PRO A 275 16.02 -22.77 -23.83
N ALA A 276 15.33 -23.66 -24.56
CA ALA A 276 15.12 -25.06 -24.20
C ALA A 276 16.38 -25.70 -23.56
N PRO A 277 16.22 -26.62 -22.59
CA PRO A 277 17.33 -27.19 -21.83
C PRO A 277 18.25 -27.95 -22.78
N GLY A 278 19.33 -27.30 -23.19
CA GLY A 278 20.23 -27.81 -24.23
C GLY A 278 21.34 -26.87 -24.69
N ARG A 279 21.31 -25.58 -24.33
CA ARG A 279 22.44 -24.67 -24.52
C ARG A 279 22.81 -23.96 -23.23
N ALA A 280 23.39 -24.73 -22.31
CA ALA A 280 24.17 -24.14 -21.24
C ALA A 280 25.46 -23.52 -21.81
N SER A 281 25.79 -22.33 -21.30
CA SER A 281 27.10 -21.68 -21.34
C SER A 281 27.49 -20.95 -22.63
N MET A 282 27.25 -19.65 -22.68
CA MET A 282 28.20 -18.62 -23.16
C MET A 282 27.84 -17.23 -22.61
N LEU A 283 27.78 -17.07 -21.29
CA LEU A 283 27.85 -15.75 -20.65
C LEU A 283 29.17 -15.71 -19.88
N SER A 284 30.25 -15.36 -20.57
CA SER A 284 31.52 -15.01 -19.93
C SER A 284 31.61 -13.49 -19.77
N ALA A 285 32.31 -13.03 -18.73
CA ALA A 285 32.53 -11.62 -18.43
C ALA A 285 33.25 -10.83 -19.55
N GLU A 286 33.85 -11.53 -20.53
CA GLU A 286 34.44 -10.91 -21.73
C GLU A 286 33.39 -10.42 -22.74
N ALA A 287 32.14 -10.91 -22.66
CA ALA A 287 31.08 -10.58 -23.61
C ALA A 287 30.23 -9.35 -23.22
N ASN A 288 30.32 -8.86 -21.98
CA ASN A 288 29.52 -7.72 -21.49
C ASN A 288 30.33 -6.84 -20.52
N PRO A 289 31.18 -5.93 -21.03
CA PRO A 289 31.97 -5.02 -20.19
C PRO A 289 31.14 -3.93 -19.50
N ASP A 290 29.87 -3.73 -19.87
CA ASP A 290 29.03 -2.63 -19.37
C ASP A 290 28.16 -3.02 -18.15
N LEU A 291 28.36 -4.20 -17.58
CA LEU A 291 27.57 -4.72 -16.45
C LEU A 291 28.35 -4.82 -15.12
N TRP A 292 29.49 -4.11 -14.99
CA TRP A 292 30.23 -3.95 -13.74
C TRP A 292 30.60 -2.49 -13.47
#